data_AF-A0A938EBZ5-F1
#
_entry.id   AF-A0A938EBZ5-F1
#
_cell.length_a   1.000
_cell.length_b   1.000
_cell.length_c   1.000
_cell.angle_alpha   90.00
_cell.angle_beta   90.00
_cell.angle_gamma   90.00
#
_symmetry.space_group_name_H-M   'P 1'
#
loop_
_entity.id
_entity.type
_entity.pdbx_description
1 polymer ?
#
loop_
_entity_poly.entity_id
_entity_poly.type
_entity_poly.pdbx_seq_one_letter_code
_entity_poly.pdbx_strand_id
1 'polypeptide(L)'
;MSYKTCPDWPHLMEIAPDLQFKHMSVPDAQLPFDVLARIPQIQLAELEICCDLEKHVFYAAHTHPDVAAALEGTHWFEVQEWATLGPGTGATAA
;
A
#
# COMPACT_ATOMS: atom_id res chain seq x y z
N MET A 1 12.70 6.11 -13.60
CA MET A 1 11.91 5.31 -12.66
C MET A 1 12.71 5.16 -11.38
N SER A 2 12.41 5.99 -10.38
CA SER A 2 13.12 5.98 -9.10
C SER A 2 12.27 5.25 -8.08
N TYR A 3 12.42 3.93 -8.01
CA TYR A 3 11.92 3.17 -6.87
C TYR A 3 12.75 3.57 -5.67
N LYS A 4 12.16 4.36 -4.78
CA LYS A 4 12.80 4.73 -3.52
C LYS A 4 12.26 3.81 -2.44
N THR A 5 13.17 3.16 -1.73
CA THR A 5 12.84 2.52 -0.46
C THR A 5 12.25 3.57 0.46
N CYS A 6 11.25 3.19 1.25
CA CYS A 6 10.61 4.10 2.20
C CYS A 6 11.65 4.79 3.11
N PRO A 7 11.59 6.11 3.32
CA PRO A 7 12.46 6.76 4.30
C PRO A 7 12.19 6.26 5.73
N ASP A 8 10.97 5.79 6.00
CA ASP A 8 10.54 5.17 7.25
C ASP A 8 10.83 3.66 7.31
N TRP A 9 11.64 3.15 6.38
CA TRP A 9 12.04 1.74 6.34
C TRP A 9 12.59 1.19 7.66
N PRO A 10 13.41 1.92 8.45
CA PRO A 10 13.86 1.42 9.75
C PRO A 10 12.69 1.09 10.68
N HIS A 11 11.67 1.97 10.72
CA HIS A 11 10.48 1.77 11.54
C HIS A 11 9.62 0.60 11.02
N LEU A 12 9.42 0.54 9.70
CA LEU A 12 8.70 -0.56 9.07
C LEU A 12 9.39 -1.92 9.30
N MET A 13 10.72 -1.95 9.40
CA MET A 13 11.47 -3.16 9.76
C MET A 13 11.30 -3.59 11.22
N GLU A 14 11.04 -2.66 12.14
CA GLU A 14 10.73 -2.99 13.53
C GLU A 14 9.35 -3.62 13.66
N ILE A 15 8.41 -3.15 12.85
CA ILE A 15 7.01 -3.57 12.89
C ILE A 15 6.78 -4.83 12.05
N ALA A 16 7.26 -4.83 10.80
CA ALA A 16 6.98 -5.84 9.80
C ALA A 16 8.22 -6.09 8.92
N PRO A 17 9.22 -6.82 9.44
CA PRO A 17 10.50 -7.07 8.74
C PRO A 17 10.37 -7.89 7.44
N ASP A 18 9.23 -8.55 7.23
CA ASP A 18 8.95 -9.36 6.04
C ASP A 18 8.41 -8.53 4.85
N LEU A 19 8.07 -7.25 5.07
CA LEU A 19 7.47 -6.39 4.05
C LEU A 19 8.53 -5.55 3.33
N GLN A 20 8.43 -5.44 2.01
CA GLN A 20 9.29 -4.63 1.13
C GLN A 20 8.54 -3.42 0.55
N PHE A 21 8.25 -2.46 1.42
CA PHE A 21 7.68 -1.17 1.03
C PHE A 21 8.53 -0.39 0.04
N LYS A 22 7.93 -0.07 -1.10
CA LYS A 22 8.51 0.75 -2.18
C LYS A 22 7.62 1.97 -2.40
N HIS A 23 8.22 3.13 -2.60
CA HIS A 23 7.52 4.31 -3.09
C HIS A 23 7.51 4.28 -4.61
N MET A 24 6.32 4.43 -5.17
CA MET A 24 6.12 4.58 -6.59
C MET A 24 4.84 5.37 -6.86
N SER A 25 4.67 5.84 -8.08
CA SER A 25 3.41 6.46 -8.49
C SER A 25 2.32 5.40 -8.61
N VAL A 26 1.07 5.77 -8.34
CA VAL A 26 -0.10 4.87 -8.48
C VAL A 26 -0.17 4.14 -9.84
N PRO A 27 0.09 4.78 -11.00
CA PRO A 27 0.11 4.06 -12.28
C PRO A 27 1.22 3.01 -12.38
N ASP A 28 2.32 3.18 -11.65
CA ASP A 28 3.44 2.23 -11.64
C ASP A 28 3.14 1.02 -10.74
N ALA A 29 2.39 1.24 -9.65
CA ALA A 29 1.90 0.18 -8.78
C ALA A 29 0.90 -0.77 -9.44
N GLN A 30 0.39 -0.44 -10.63
CA GLN A 30 -0.57 -1.25 -11.39
C GLN A 30 -1.73 -1.76 -10.53
N LEU A 31 -2.31 -0.87 -9.72
CA LEU A 31 -3.40 -1.20 -8.82
C LEU A 31 -4.60 -1.79 -9.59
N PRO A 32 -5.43 -2.63 -8.92
CA PRO A 32 -6.64 -3.16 -9.52
C PRO A 32 -7.54 -2.05 -10.07
N PHE A 33 -8.19 -2.31 -11.21
CA PHE A 33 -9.06 -1.34 -11.87
C PHE A 33 -10.17 -0.81 -10.94
N ASP A 34 -10.70 -1.66 -10.05
CA ASP A 34 -11.72 -1.28 -9.07
C ASP A 34 -11.22 -0.17 -8.11
N VAL A 35 -9.97 -0.26 -7.65
CA VAL A 35 -9.33 0.78 -6.83
C VAL A 35 -9.14 2.06 -7.65
N LEU A 36 -8.61 1.93 -8.87
CA LEU A 36 -8.38 3.08 -9.76
C LEU A 36 -9.67 3.80 -10.14
N ALA A 37 -10.79 3.08 -10.24
CA ALA A 37 -12.10 3.66 -10.54
C ALA A 37 -12.64 4.53 -9.39
N ARG A 38 -12.17 4.30 -8.15
CA ARG A 38 -12.51 5.10 -6.97
C ARG A 38 -11.68 6.38 -6.86
N ILE A 39 -10.55 6.44 -7.56
CA ILE A 39 -9.64 7.61 -7.56
C ILE A 39 -9.89 8.46 -8.81
N PRO A 40 -10.00 9.80 -8.68
CA PRO A 40 -10.11 10.68 -9.84
C PRO A 40 -8.91 10.54 -10.78
N GLN A 41 -9.17 10.08 -12.02
CA GLN A 41 -8.14 9.77 -13.04
C GLN A 41 -7.18 10.93 -13.34
N ILE A 42 -7.65 12.17 -13.16
CA ILE A 42 -6.88 13.40 -13.41
C ILE A 42 -5.67 13.50 -12.47
N GLN A 43 -5.70 12.85 -11.30
CA GLN A 43 -4.66 12.95 -10.29
C GLN A 43 -3.73 11.71 -10.25
N LEU A 44 -4.11 10.58 -10.86
CA LEU A 44 -3.39 9.31 -10.73
C LEU A 44 -1.88 9.40 -11.02
N ALA A 45 -1.49 10.17 -12.04
CA ALA A 45 -0.10 10.33 -12.43
C ALA A 45 0.75 11.12 -11.41
N GLU A 46 0.10 11.91 -10.56
CA GLU A 46 0.73 12.78 -9.55
C GLU A 46 0.69 12.15 -8.15
N LEU A 47 -0.13 11.10 -7.97
CA LEU A 47 -0.29 10.41 -6.70
C LEU A 47 0.82 9.39 -6.48
N GLU A 48 1.41 9.45 -5.29
CA GLU A 48 2.40 8.50 -4.81
C GLU A 48 1.76 7.52 -3.80
N ILE A 49 2.23 6.28 -3.85
CA ILE A 49 1.84 5.21 -2.94
C ILE A 49 3.10 4.56 -2.37
N CYS A 50 3.07 4.28 -1.08
CA CYS A 50 4.05 3.46 -0.40
C CYS A 50 3.44 2.10 -0.07
N CYS A 51 3.85 1.07 -0.80
CA CYS A 51 3.25 -0.25 -0.63
C CYS A 51 4.21 -1.40 -0.90
N ASP A 52 3.85 -2.55 -0.34
CA ASP A 52 4.32 -3.87 -0.72
C ASP A 52 3.28 -4.54 -1.62
N LEU A 53 3.62 -4.71 -2.90
CA LEU A 53 2.75 -5.30 -3.91
C LEU A 53 2.57 -6.82 -3.72
N GLU A 54 3.52 -7.50 -3.09
CA GLU A 54 3.49 -8.96 -2.95
C GLU A 54 2.50 -9.38 -1.86
N LYS A 55 2.42 -8.60 -0.79
CA LYS A 55 1.56 -8.85 0.38
C LYS A 55 0.31 -7.98 0.37
N HIS A 56 0.17 -7.07 -0.59
CA HIS A 56 -0.90 -6.07 -0.67
C HIS A 56 -1.03 -5.25 0.62
N VAL A 57 0.11 -4.77 1.13
CA VAL A 57 0.15 -3.92 2.33
C VAL A 57 0.58 -2.53 1.93
N PHE A 58 -0.12 -1.50 2.37
CA PHE A 58 0.23 -0.11 2.13
C PHE A 58 0.53 0.62 3.45
N TYR A 59 1.29 1.71 3.36
CA TYR A 59 1.59 2.56 4.51
C TYR A 59 0.85 3.89 4.36
N ALA A 60 -0.17 4.11 5.19
CA ALA A 60 -1.06 5.27 5.06
C ALA A 60 -0.32 6.60 5.30
N ALA A 61 0.71 6.64 6.14
CA ALA A 61 1.45 7.86 6.43
C ALA A 61 2.20 8.43 5.21
N HIS A 62 2.56 7.57 4.26
CA HIS A 62 3.33 7.90 3.05
C HIS A 62 2.54 7.67 1.75
N THR A 63 1.27 7.30 1.87
CA THR A 63 0.36 7.13 0.76
C THR A 63 -0.61 8.30 0.76
N HIS A 64 -0.98 8.78 -0.43
CA HIS A 64 -1.95 9.88 -0.50
C HIS A 64 -3.31 9.46 0.09
N PRO A 65 -4.01 10.33 0.85
CA PRO A 65 -5.27 9.99 1.51
C PRO A 65 -6.35 9.47 0.55
N ASP A 66 -6.49 10.04 -0.65
CA ASP A 66 -7.42 9.52 -1.67
C ASP A 66 -7.09 8.09 -2.13
N VAL A 67 -5.80 7.74 -2.20
CA VAL A 67 -5.36 6.39 -2.56
C VAL A 67 -5.62 5.44 -1.40
N ALA A 68 -5.29 5.85 -0.17
CA ALA A 68 -5.61 5.09 1.04
C ALA A 68 -7.12 4.80 1.14
N ALA A 69 -7.97 5.83 0.97
CA ALA A 69 -9.42 5.68 1.00
C ALA A 69 -9.97 4.79 -0.14
N ALA A 70 -9.33 4.77 -1.29
CA ALA A 70 -9.69 3.87 -2.38
C ALA A 70 -9.31 2.42 -2.11
N LEU A 71 -8.20 2.19 -1.41
CA LEU A 71 -7.72 0.89 -0.96
C LEU A 71 -8.55 0.36 0.23
N GLU A 72 -9.08 1.25 1.06
CA GLU A 72 -9.99 0.89 2.15
C GLU A 72 -11.22 0.12 1.63
N GLY A 73 -11.47 -1.05 2.23
CA GLY A 73 -12.54 -1.97 1.83
C GLY A 73 -12.18 -2.92 0.69
N THR A 74 -10.91 -2.97 0.27
CA THR A 74 -10.40 -3.98 -0.66
C THR A 74 -9.58 -5.05 0.07
N HIS A 75 -8.82 -5.88 -0.67
CA HIS A 75 -7.91 -6.88 -0.10
C HIS A 75 -6.58 -6.29 0.41
N TRP A 76 -6.43 -4.97 0.34
CA TRP A 76 -5.26 -4.25 0.80
C TRP A 76 -5.35 -3.96 2.30
N PHE A 77 -4.23 -4.09 3.00
CA PHE A 77 -4.13 -3.87 4.44
C PHE A 77 -3.20 -2.70 4.77
N GLU A 78 -3.51 -1.93 5.80
CA GLU A 78 -2.59 -0.94 6.34
C GLU A 78 -1.49 -1.63 7.16
N VAL A 79 -0.27 -1.11 7.15
CA VAL A 79 0.87 -1.76 7.82
C VAL A 79 0.67 -1.94 9.32
N GLN A 80 0.06 -0.98 10.02
CA GLN A 80 -0.19 -1.11 11.46
C GLN A 80 -1.27 -2.15 11.75
N GLU A 81 -2.27 -2.27 10.87
CA GLU A 81 -3.27 -3.33 10.96
C GLU A 81 -2.63 -4.70 10.74
N TRP A 82 -1.82 -4.83 9.69
CA TRP A 82 -1.06 -6.05 9.39
C TRP A 82 -0.13 -6.46 10.53
N ALA A 83 0.54 -5.49 11.15
CA ALA A 83 1.43 -5.72 12.27
C ALA A 83 0.71 -6.20 13.53
N THR A 84 -0.47 -5.64 13.78
CA THR A 84 -1.26 -5.92 14.99
C THR A 84 -2.05 -7.23 14.86
N LEU A 85 -2.60 -7.50 13.67
CA LEU A 85 -3.43 -8.68 13.40
C LEU A 85 -2.62 -9.86 12.86
N GLY A 86 -1.39 -9.61 12.42
CA GLY A 86 -0.48 -10.60 11.85
C GLY A 86 -0.79 -10.96 10.38
N PRO A 87 0.17 -11.60 9.69
CA PRO A 87 0.02 -12.09 8.33
C PRO A 87 -0.92 -13.30 8.29
N GLY A 88 -2.24 -13.10 8.41
CA GLY A 88 -3.12 -14.29 8.42
C GLY A 88 -4.61 -14.10 8.60
N THR A 89 -5.12 -12.97 9.09
CA THR A 89 -6.57 -12.85 9.30
C THR A 89 -7.38 -12.48 8.05
N GLY A 90 -6.71 -12.16 6.94
CA GLY A 90 -7.35 -11.77 5.67
C GLY A 90 -7.20 -12.74 4.49
N ALA A 91 -6.30 -13.73 4.57
CA ALA A 91 -5.94 -14.57 3.42
C ALA A 91 -5.84 -16.06 3.78
N THR A 92 -7.01 -16.71 3.96
CA THR A 92 -7.33 -18.14 3.71
C THR A 92 -8.40 -18.63 4.69
N ALA A 93 -9.67 -18.45 4.30
CA ALA A 93 -10.73 -19.40 4.62
C ALA A 93 -11.32 -19.86 3.28
N ALA A 94 -10.68 -20.86 2.68
CA ALA A 94 -11.20 -21.63 1.55
C ALA A 94 -10.77 -23.09 1.72
#